data_AF-A0A966EJW3-F1
#
_entry.id   AF-A0A966EJW3-F1
#
_cell.length_a   1.000
_cell.length_b   1.000
_cell.length_c   1.000
_cell.angle_alpha   90.00
_cell.angle_beta   90.00
_cell.angle_gamma   90.00
#
_symmetry.space_group_name_H-M   'P 1'
#
loop_
_entity.id
_entity.type
_entity.pdbx_description
1 polymer ?
#
loop_
_entity_poly.entity_id
_entity_poly.type
_entity_poly.pdbx_seq_one_letter_code
_entity_poly.pdbx_strand_id
1 'polypeptide(L)'
;MIIPAVFISPGPVLFQLGPITLRWYGLLIALAVLIGLNLSSWLAKQRNLESGLISDLLPILVLAAIVGARLYYVAFEWRSYQNSWWDVFAIWQGG
;
A
#
# COMPACT_ATOMS: atom_id res chain seq x y z
N MET A 1 3.36 -40.47 -16.44
CA MET A 1 4.11 -39.22 -16.71
C MET A 1 3.29 -38.07 -16.16
N ILE A 2 3.60 -37.61 -14.95
CA ILE A 2 2.84 -36.55 -14.26
C ILE A 2 3.47 -35.24 -14.70
N ILE A 3 2.73 -34.39 -15.41
CA ILE A 3 3.17 -33.03 -15.74
C ILE A 3 3.23 -32.28 -14.40
N PRO A 4 4.41 -31.85 -13.90
CA PRO A 4 4.43 -31.02 -12.72
C PRO A 4 3.69 -29.73 -13.08
N ALA A 5 2.65 -29.40 -12.32
CA ALA A 5 1.97 -28.12 -12.45
C ALA A 5 2.98 -27.01 -12.12
N VAL A 6 3.65 -26.49 -13.13
CA VAL A 6 4.52 -25.32 -12.98
C VAL A 6 3.61 -24.13 -12.75
N PHE A 7 3.56 -23.65 -11.51
CA PHE A 7 2.89 -22.40 -11.16
C PHE A 7 3.66 -21.25 -11.79
N ILE A 8 3.26 -20.86 -13.00
CA ILE A 8 3.73 -19.64 -13.64
C ILE A 8 2.95 -18.51 -13.00
N SER A 9 3.65 -17.59 -12.32
CA SER A 9 3.02 -16.40 -11.75
C SER A 9 2.37 -15.60 -12.89
N PRO A 10 1.08 -15.23 -12.79
CA PRO A 10 0.54 -14.22 -13.69
C PRO A 10 1.42 -12.98 -13.49
N GLY A 11 2.04 -12.49 -14.56
CA GLY A 11 3.07 -11.46 -14.48
C GLY A 11 2.62 -10.20 -13.72
N PRO A 12 3.53 -9.26 -13.44
CA PRO A 12 3.27 -8.12 -12.54
C PRO A 12 2.17 -7.15 -13.02
N VAL A 13 1.74 -7.26 -14.28
CA VAL A 13 0.78 -6.38 -14.93
C VAL A 13 -0.59 -7.06 -14.99
N LEU A 14 -1.60 -6.37 -14.46
CA LEU A 14 -3.00 -6.79 -14.54
C LEU A 14 -3.60 -6.36 -15.88
N PHE A 15 -3.43 -5.09 -16.23
CA PHE A 15 -4.05 -4.48 -17.39
C PHE A 15 -3.22 -3.29 -17.86
N GLN A 16 -3.10 -3.11 -19.17
CA GLN A 16 -2.36 -2.00 -19.76
C GLN A 16 -3.25 -1.25 -20.74
N LEU A 17 -3.63 -0.02 -20.39
CA LEU A 17 -4.37 0.91 -21.25
C LEU A 17 -3.41 2.01 -21.70
N GLY A 18 -2.73 1.78 -22.82
CA GLY A 18 -1.76 2.74 -23.38
C GLY A 18 -0.64 3.08 -22.37
N PRO A 19 -0.50 4.34 -21.91
CA PRO A 19 0.53 4.75 -20.96
C PRO A 19 0.24 4.31 -19.51
N ILE A 20 -1.00 3.90 -19.19
CA ILE A 20 -1.39 3.53 -17.83
C ILE A 20 -1.25 2.00 -17.67
N THR A 21 -0.30 1.59 -16.83
CA THR A 21 -0.08 0.18 -16.49
C THR A 21 -0.65 -0.10 -15.11
N LEU A 22 -1.75 -0.84 -15.04
CA LEU A 22 -2.34 -1.30 -13.79
C LEU A 22 -1.62 -2.59 -13.37
N ARG A 23 -1.03 -2.58 -12.18
CA ARG A 23 -0.27 -3.70 -11.61
C ARG A 23 -1.05 -4.39 -10.51
N TRP A 24 -0.78 -5.68 -10.30
CA TRP A 24 -1.48 -6.49 -9.30
C TRP A 24 -1.37 -5.91 -7.89
N TYR A 25 -0.20 -5.43 -7.48
CA TYR A 25 -0.03 -4.85 -6.15
C TYR A 25 -0.95 -3.63 -5.93
N GLY A 26 -1.17 -2.81 -6.97
CA GLY A 26 -2.05 -1.65 -6.88
C GLY A 26 -3.51 -2.06 -6.64
N LEU A 27 -3.96 -3.10 -7.34
CA LEU A 27 -5.30 -3.66 -7.15
C LEU A 27 -5.45 -4.26 -5.74
N LEU A 28 -4.45 -4.99 -5.25
CA LEU A 28 -4.47 -5.56 -3.90
C LEU A 28 -4.50 -4.48 -2.81
N ILE A 29 -3.72 -3.41 -2.97
CA ILE A 29 -3.72 -2.26 -2.04
C ILE A 29 -5.10 -1.58 -2.04
N ALA A 30 -5.67 -1.33 -3.22
CA ALA A 30 -7.00 -0.72 -3.33
C ALA A 30 -8.07 -1.58 -2.64
N LEU A 31 -8.04 -2.90 -2.84
CA LEU A 31 -8.94 -3.83 -2.15
C LEU A 31 -8.74 -3.82 -0.64
N ALA A 32 -7.49 -3.84 -0.17
CA ALA A 32 -7.18 -3.78 1.26
C ALA A 32 -7.73 -2.51 1.91
N VAL A 33 -7.59 -1.34 1.26
CA VAL A 33 -8.16 -0.07 1.72
C VAL A 33 -9.68 -0.12 1.76
N LEU A 34 -10.33 -0.62 0.70
CA LEU A 34 -11.80 -0.73 0.65
C LEU A 34 -12.35 -1.63 1.74
N ILE A 35 -11.74 -2.80 1.95
CA ILE A 35 -12.15 -3.74 3.00
C ILE A 35 -11.91 -3.12 4.38
N GLY A 36 -10.74 -2.51 4.60
CA GLY A 36 -10.41 -1.86 5.87
C GLY A 36 -11.38 -0.73 6.22
N LEU A 37 -11.76 0.09 5.23
CA LEU A 37 -12.76 1.15 5.38
C LEU A 37 -14.14 0.61 5.73
N ASN A 38 -14.59 -0.40 4.99
CA ASN A 38 -15.92 -0.98 5.21
C ASN A 38 -16.00 -1.64 6.58
N LEU A 39 -14.99 -2.43 6.96
CA LEU A 39 -14.90 -3.09 8.25
C LEU A 39 -14.83 -2.08 9.40
N SER A 40 -14.00 -1.05 9.28
CA SER A 40 -13.86 -0.02 10.32
C SER A 40 -15.15 0.77 10.51
N SER A 41 -15.84 1.09 9.40
CA SER A 41 -17.16 1.74 9.43
C SER A 41 -18.22 0.84 10.07
N TRP A 42 -18.18 -0.47 9.79
CA TRP A 42 -19.10 -1.44 10.40
C TRP A 42 -18.86 -1.58 11.91
N LEU A 43 -17.60 -1.69 12.35
CA LEU A 43 -17.23 -1.69 13.78
C LEU A 43 -17.64 -0.39 14.47
N ALA A 44 -17.41 0.75 13.82
CA ALA A 44 -17.74 2.06 14.38
C ALA A 44 -19.24 2.20 14.66
N LYS A 45 -20.08 1.75 13.72
CA LYS A 45 -21.53 1.66 13.92
C LYS A 45 -21.92 0.74 15.06
N GLN A 46 -21.30 -0.44 15.15
CA GLN A 46 -21.56 -1.39 16.24
C GLN A 46 -21.19 -0.83 17.62
N ARG A 47 -20.18 0.06 17.68
CA ARG A 47 -19.67 0.69 18.90
C ARG A 47 -20.39 2.00 19.25
N ASN A 48 -21.45 2.38 18.51
CA ASN A 48 -22.12 3.68 18.62
C ASN A 48 -21.16 4.88 18.53
N LEU A 49 -20.11 4.75 17.72
CA LEU A 49 -19.21 5.88 17.44
C LEU A 49 -19.89 6.87 16.49
N GLU A 50 -19.46 8.12 16.57
CA GLU A 50 -20.00 9.20 15.76
C GLU A 50 -19.91 8.86 14.26
N SER A 51 -21.03 9.05 13.56
CA SER A 51 -21.14 8.81 12.12
C SER A 51 -20.30 9.84 11.36
N GLY A 52 -19.03 9.53 11.14
CA GLY A 52 -18.09 10.42 10.45
C GLY A 52 -16.65 10.24 10.90
N LEU A 53 -16.43 9.73 12.12
CA LEU A 53 -15.11 9.60 12.72
C LEU A 53 -14.11 8.82 11.86
N ILE A 54 -14.54 7.74 11.20
CA ILE A 54 -13.69 6.97 10.26
C ILE A 54 -13.30 7.83 9.05
N SER A 55 -14.24 8.59 8.48
CA SER A 55 -14.00 9.46 7.34
C SER A 55 -13.08 10.62 7.69
N ASP A 56 -13.20 11.16 8.91
CA ASP A 56 -12.36 12.25 9.41
C ASP A 56 -10.92 11.79 9.72
N LEU A 57 -10.77 10.53 10.15
CA LEU A 57 -9.47 9.90 10.38
C LEU A 57 -8.79 9.47 9.07
N LEU A 58 -9.55 9.23 8.01
CA LEU A 58 -9.02 8.67 6.76
C LEU A 58 -7.88 9.51 6.14
N PRO A 59 -7.97 10.84 6.03
CA PRO A 59 -6.88 11.66 5.49
C PRO A 59 -5.60 11.54 6.33
N ILE A 60 -5.73 11.53 7.66
CA ILE A 60 -4.61 11.37 8.59
C ILE A 60 -3.98 9.99 8.44
N LEU A 61 -4.79 8.94 8.31
CA LEU A 61 -4.32 7.57 8.07
C LEU A 61 -3.57 7.47 6.74
N VAL A 62 -4.04 8.11 5.67
CA VAL A 62 -3.36 8.13 4.38
C VAL A 62 -2.00 8.83 4.49
N LEU A 63 -1.94 9.99 5.13
CA LEU A 63 -0.67 10.69 5.36
C LEU A 63 0.30 9.87 6.22
N ALA A 64 -0.18 9.25 7.29
CA ALA A 64 0.61 8.37 8.14
C ALA A 64 1.10 7.13 7.38
N ALA A 65 0.29 6.58 6.46
CA ALA A 65 0.68 5.45 5.62
C ALA A 65 1.81 5.82 4.65
N ILE A 66 1.78 7.02 4.04
CA ILE A 66 2.85 7.51 3.17
C ILE A 66 4.15 7.67 3.97
N VAL A 67 4.08 8.29 5.15
CA VAL A 67 5.26 8.47 6.03
C VAL A 67 5.78 7.11 6.50
N GLY A 68 4.89 6.21 6.93
CA GLY A 68 5.24 4.87 7.38
C GLY A 68 5.89 4.02 6.29
N ALA A 69 5.38 4.08 5.06
CA ALA A 69 5.97 3.40 3.91
C ALA A 69 7.41 3.88 3.66
N ARG A 70 7.65 5.19 3.77
CA ARG A 70 9.00 5.75 3.60
C ARG A 70 9.94 5.32 4.72
N LEU A 71 9.48 5.37 5.97
CA LEU A 71 10.27 4.90 7.11
C LEU A 71 10.58 3.41 7.00
N TYR A 72 9.62 2.59 6.56
CA TYR A 72 9.82 1.17 6.31
C TYR A 72 10.89 0.93 5.24
N TYR A 73 10.83 1.65 4.12
CA TYR A 73 11.84 1.54 3.06
C TYR A 73 13.24 1.88 3.56
N VAL A 74 13.38 2.98 4.29
CA VAL A 74 14.66 3.45 4.84
C VAL A 74 15.21 2.47 5.88
N ALA A 75 14.35 1.91 6.74
CA ALA A 75 14.76 0.91 7.72
C ALA A 75 15.20 -0.40 7.05
N PHE A 76 14.55 -0.81 5.96
CA PHE A 76 14.89 -2.03 5.24
C PHE A 76 16.16 -1.89 4.40
N GLU A 77 16.32 -0.75 3.72
CA GLU A 77 17.46 -0.42 2.86
C GLU A 77 18.55 0.35 3.64
N TRP A 78 18.57 0.23 4.97
CA TRP A 78 19.44 1.02 5.88
C TRP A 78 20.92 0.99 5.48
N ARG A 79 21.40 -0.14 4.95
CA ARG A 79 22.78 -0.31 4.46
C ARG A 79 23.13 0.59 3.29
N SER A 80 22.18 0.89 2.40
CA SER A 80 22.39 1.78 1.26
C SER A 80 22.38 3.25 1.68
N TYR A 81 21.66 3.59 2.75
CA TYR A 81 21.52 4.95 3.28
C TYR A 81 22.61 5.40 4.26
N GLN A 82 23.53 4.52 4.69
CA GLN A 82 24.55 4.85 5.72
C GLN A 82 25.52 5.96 5.29
N ASN A 83 25.73 6.14 3.99
CA ASN A 83 26.69 7.12 3.45
C ASN A 83 26.05 8.48 3.08
N SER A 84 24.72 8.57 3.04
CA SER A 84 23.99 9.78 2.63
C SER A 84 22.69 9.95 3.42
N TRP A 85 22.78 10.61 4.57
CA TRP A 85 21.64 10.91 5.46
C TRP A 85 20.55 11.76 4.79
N TRP A 86 20.90 12.53 3.76
CA TRP A 86 19.98 13.41 3.02
C TRP A 86 19.05 12.65 2.06
N ASP A 87 19.43 11.45 1.59
CA ASP A 87 18.64 10.68 0.61
C ASP A 87 17.38 10.06 1.25
N VAL A 88 17.32 10.01 2.59
CA VAL A 88 16.14 9.57 3.35
C VAL A 88 14.91 10.42 3.01
N PHE A 89 15.10 11.72 2.79
CA PHE A 89 14.05 12.68 2.45
C PHE A 89 13.75 12.79 0.95
N ALA A 90 14.55 12.15 0.10
CA ALA A 90 14.37 12.18 -1.34
C ALA A 90 13.20 11.26 -1.79
N ILE A 91 11.98 11.66 -1.46
CA ILE A 91 10.71 10.99 -1.85
C ILE A 91 10.52 10.90 -3.37
N TRP A 92 11.27 11.68 -4.16
CA TRP A 92 11.23 11.71 -5.63
C TRP A 92 12.18 10.72 -6.32
N GLN A 93 13.19 10.18 -5.63
CA GLN A 93 14.11 9.22 -6.26
C GLN A 93 13.54 7.80 -6.33
N GLY A 94 12.34 7.59 -5.79
CA GLY A 94 11.72 6.27 -5.73
C GLY A 94 12.34 5.44 -4.60
N GLY A 95 11.54 5.23 -3.56
CA GLY A 95 11.65 4.11 -2.64
C GLY A 95 10.25 3.63 -2.33
#